data_AF-A0A3A4QUA3-F1
#
_entry.id   AF-A0A3A4QUA3-F1
#
_cell.length_a   1.000
_cell.length_b   1.000
_cell.length_c   1.000
_cell.angle_alpha   90.00
_cell.angle_beta   90.00
_cell.angle_gamma   90.00
#
_symmetry.space_group_name_H-M   'P 1'
#
loop_
_entity.id
_entity.type
_entity.pdbx_description
1 polymer ?
#
loop_
_entity_poly.entity_id
_entity_poly.type
_entity_poly.pdbx_seq_one_letter_code
_entity_poly.pdbx_strand_id
1 'polypeptide(L)'
;MASKPTNQKPNRLILMKRYAFAAINLYGVIKLEDFISVFNHYEKESLSKEETVPLLELLSSIDEIDLSFKQEILANGYFYLSDSKAISVAKDLLLAQSNKPRYLPSKEEFLKYEDDEYVEPMKPLLDLEKFIKANNLVVIRRPEDIRYDVLEIHDRIIMGGKPSDYMGYINKRGYQLKDEVQLNLFVGLTMILHNNTRMYENNGHTPIEIRELYEESHKPIN
;
A
#
# COMPACT_ATOMS: atom_id res chain seq x y z
N MET A 1 -17.67 36.18 -22.35
CA MET A 1 -17.67 36.16 -20.88
C MET A 1 -17.19 34.78 -20.46
N ALA A 2 -15.98 34.68 -19.91
CA ALA A 2 -15.43 33.41 -19.43
C ALA A 2 -15.99 33.11 -18.04
N SER A 3 -16.74 32.03 -17.91
CA SER A 3 -17.20 31.49 -16.63
C SER A 3 -15.98 31.05 -15.82
N LYS A 4 -15.78 31.67 -14.66
CA LYS A 4 -14.81 31.20 -13.65
C LYS A 4 -15.11 29.75 -13.30
N PRO A 5 -14.09 28.89 -13.10
CA PRO A 5 -14.31 27.55 -12.58
C PRO A 5 -14.88 27.68 -11.17
N THR A 6 -16.11 27.21 -11.00
CA THR A 6 -16.78 27.09 -9.70
C THR A 6 -15.98 26.08 -8.88
N ASN A 7 -15.20 26.59 -7.93
CA ASN A 7 -14.51 25.80 -6.93
C ASN A 7 -15.58 25.27 -5.95
N GLN A 8 -16.41 24.33 -6.39
CA GLN A 8 -17.32 23.60 -5.51
C GLN A 8 -16.45 22.75 -4.60
N LYS A 9 -16.50 23.05 -3.29
CA LYS A 9 -16.00 22.11 -2.28
C LYS A 9 -16.59 20.73 -2.64
N PRO A 10 -15.77 19.68 -2.80
CA PRO A 10 -16.31 18.35 -3.05
C PRO A 10 -17.36 18.05 -1.97
N ASN A 11 -18.47 17.44 -2.38
CA ASN A 11 -19.49 16.97 -1.45
C ASN A 11 -18.78 16.17 -0.33
N ARG A 12 -19.09 16.47 0.93
CA ARG A 12 -18.42 15.90 2.12
C ARG A 12 -18.38 14.37 2.07
N LEU A 13 -19.43 13.73 1.55
CA LEU A 13 -19.48 12.28 1.32
C LEU A 13 -18.46 11.79 0.28
N ILE A 14 -18.28 12.55 -0.81
CA ILE A 14 -17.25 12.24 -1.81
C ILE A 14 -15.89 12.32 -1.14
N LEU A 15 -15.61 13.41 -0.40
CA LEU A 15 -14.34 13.57 0.29
C LEU A 15 -14.06 12.41 1.27
N MET A 16 -15.03 12.03 2.10
CA MET A 16 -14.91 10.88 2.99
C MET A 16 -14.61 9.58 2.24
N LYS A 17 -15.31 9.33 1.11
CA LYS A 17 -15.05 8.17 0.25
C LYS A 17 -13.59 8.17 -0.21
N ARG A 18 -13.10 9.27 -0.78
CA ARG A 18 -11.72 9.40 -1.28
C ARG A 18 -10.68 9.09 -0.20
N TYR A 19 -10.90 9.60 1.00
CA TYR A 19 -10.05 9.33 2.16
C TYR A 19 -10.10 7.88 2.61
N ALA A 20 -11.27 7.25 2.57
CA ALA A 20 -11.42 5.84 2.93
C ALA A 20 -10.61 4.94 1.98
N PHE A 21 -10.71 5.16 0.66
CA PHE A 21 -9.90 4.45 -0.32
C PHE A 21 -8.40 4.71 -0.15
N ALA A 22 -8.00 5.98 0.00
CA ALA A 22 -6.61 6.32 0.27
C ALA A 22 -6.06 5.64 1.54
N ALA A 23 -6.86 5.57 2.60
CA ALA A 23 -6.45 4.92 3.85
C ALA A 23 -6.30 3.40 3.69
N ILE A 24 -7.28 2.71 3.09
CA ILE A 24 -7.20 1.25 2.95
C ILE A 24 -6.12 0.83 1.94
N ASN A 25 -5.82 1.64 0.92
CA ASN A 25 -4.77 1.35 -0.05
C ASN A 25 -3.37 1.66 0.48
N LEU A 26 -3.21 2.66 1.35
CA LEU A 26 -1.92 2.95 1.98
C LEU A 26 -1.63 2.03 3.18
N TYR A 27 -2.64 1.68 3.97
CA TYR A 27 -2.46 0.94 5.23
C TYR A 27 -2.89 -0.53 5.16
N GLY A 28 -3.61 -0.95 4.12
CA GLY A 28 -4.20 -2.28 3.96
C GLY A 28 -5.42 -2.48 4.85
N VAL A 29 -5.23 -2.29 6.16
CA VAL A 29 -6.24 -2.38 7.21
C VAL A 29 -6.06 -1.21 8.17
N ILE A 30 -7.17 -0.60 8.60
CA ILE A 30 -7.18 0.51 9.57
C ILE A 30 -8.42 0.46 10.45
N LYS A 31 -8.29 0.81 11.74
CA LYS A 31 -9.44 0.95 12.64
C LYS A 31 -10.24 2.22 12.32
N LEU A 32 -11.54 2.21 12.60
CA LEU A 32 -12.43 3.36 12.44
C LEU A 32 -11.89 4.61 13.15
N GLU A 33 -11.41 4.47 14.39
CA GLU A 33 -10.86 5.57 15.18
C GLU A 33 -9.60 6.17 14.55
N ASP A 34 -8.73 5.33 13.99
CA ASP A 34 -7.51 5.74 13.30
C ASP A 34 -7.85 6.42 11.99
N PHE A 35 -8.82 5.89 11.24
CA PHE A 35 -9.31 6.50 10.00
C PHE A 35 -9.86 7.92 10.24
N ILE A 36 -10.69 8.09 11.27
CA ILE A 36 -11.21 9.41 11.69
C ILE A 36 -10.04 10.33 12.06
N SER A 37 -9.03 9.82 12.77
CA SER A 37 -7.84 10.59 13.13
C SER A 37 -7.03 11.02 11.89
N VAL A 38 -6.87 10.14 10.90
CA VAL A 38 -6.24 10.44 9.61
C VAL A 38 -7.02 11.52 8.87
N PHE A 39 -8.35 11.41 8.77
CA PHE A 39 -9.16 12.45 8.12
C PHE A 39 -9.00 13.80 8.82
N ASN A 40 -9.11 13.83 10.15
CA ASN A 40 -9.04 15.03 10.96
C ASN A 40 -7.63 15.66 10.97
N HIS A 41 -6.59 14.89 10.63
CA HIS A 41 -5.24 15.43 10.43
C HIS A 41 -5.19 16.36 9.20
N TYR A 42 -5.91 16.04 8.13
CA TYR A 42 -5.87 16.78 6.87
C TYR A 42 -7.00 17.79 6.68
N GLU A 43 -8.13 17.60 7.38
CA GLU A 43 -9.32 18.41 7.22
C GLU A 43 -9.63 19.24 8.47
N LYS A 44 -10.09 20.47 8.26
CA LYS A 44 -10.45 21.38 9.36
C LYS A 44 -11.73 20.98 10.08
N GLU A 45 -12.68 20.41 9.34
CA GLU A 45 -13.96 19.97 9.88
C GLU A 45 -13.86 18.49 10.24
N SER A 46 -13.91 18.18 11.54
CA SER A 46 -13.75 16.82 12.03
C SER A 46 -14.87 15.88 11.55
N LEU A 47 -14.54 14.60 11.39
CA LEU A 47 -15.50 13.50 11.29
C LEU A 47 -15.91 12.98 12.67
N SER A 48 -17.19 12.60 12.79
CA SER A 48 -17.69 11.82 13.92
C SER A 48 -17.93 10.36 13.50
N LYS A 49 -18.06 9.45 14.47
CA LYS A 49 -18.40 8.05 14.19
C LYS A 49 -19.79 7.93 13.55
N GLU A 50 -20.74 8.73 14.03
CA GLU A 50 -22.13 8.75 13.56
C GLU A 50 -22.25 9.17 12.10
N GLU A 51 -21.38 10.07 11.65
CA GLU A 51 -21.30 10.47 10.24
C GLU A 51 -20.58 9.41 9.39
N THR A 52 -19.54 8.78 9.94
CA THR A 52 -18.63 7.91 9.19
C THR A 52 -19.19 6.52 8.95
N VAL A 53 -19.80 5.90 9.97
CA VAL A 53 -20.27 4.51 9.92
C VAL A 53 -21.27 4.25 8.79
N PRO A 54 -22.34 5.07 8.60
CA PRO A 54 -23.32 4.81 7.54
C PRO A 54 -22.72 4.81 6.13
N LEU A 55 -21.73 5.67 5.87
CA LEU A 55 -21.04 5.69 4.58
C LEU A 55 -20.21 4.42 4.39
N LEU A 56 -19.46 3.99 5.40
CA LEU A 56 -18.62 2.80 5.30
C LEU A 56 -19.45 1.51 5.18
N GLU A 57 -20.58 1.42 5.89
CA GLU A 57 -21.54 0.32 5.73
C GLU A 57 -22.13 0.28 4.32
N LEU A 58 -22.51 1.45 3.76
CA LEU A 58 -22.98 1.54 2.38
C LEU A 58 -21.91 1.11 1.39
N LEU A 59 -20.69 1.64 1.48
CA LEU A 59 -19.58 1.28 0.60
C LEU A 59 -19.26 -0.21 0.68
N SER A 60 -19.24 -0.78 1.90
CA SER A 60 -18.99 -2.20 2.13
C SER A 60 -20.12 -3.12 1.67
N SER A 61 -21.29 -2.58 1.28
CA SER A 61 -22.43 -3.36 0.80
C SER A 61 -22.49 -3.47 -0.73
N ILE A 62 -21.60 -2.76 -1.44
CA ILE A 62 -21.53 -2.73 -2.90
C ILE A 62 -20.44 -3.68 -3.36
N ASP A 63 -20.81 -4.75 -4.09
CA ASP A 63 -19.89 -5.81 -4.49
C ASP A 63 -18.75 -5.32 -5.41
N GLU A 64 -18.99 -4.26 -6.20
CA GLU A 64 -17.97 -3.66 -7.08
C GLU A 64 -17.00 -2.71 -6.36
N ILE A 65 -17.12 -2.55 -5.03
CA ILE A 65 -16.25 -1.70 -4.24
C ILE A 65 -15.30 -2.55 -3.39
N ASP A 66 -14.00 -2.41 -3.65
CA ASP A 66 -12.93 -3.08 -2.89
C ASP A 66 -12.64 -2.41 -1.53
N LEU A 67 -13.71 -2.16 -0.76
CA LEU A 67 -13.66 -1.70 0.62
C LEU A 67 -14.59 -2.58 1.45
N SER A 68 -14.08 -3.15 2.53
CA SER A 68 -14.89 -3.85 3.53
C SER A 68 -14.85 -3.16 4.89
N PHE A 69 -15.99 -3.13 5.57
CA PHE A 69 -16.14 -2.52 6.89
C PHE A 69 -16.91 -3.43 7.84
N LYS A 70 -16.25 -3.86 8.93
CA LYS A 70 -16.87 -4.75 9.93
C LYS A 70 -16.11 -4.66 11.25
N GLN A 71 -16.83 -4.72 12.38
CA GLN A 71 -16.24 -4.63 13.73
C GLN A 71 -15.32 -3.40 13.90
N GLU A 72 -15.72 -2.24 13.39
CA GLU A 72 -14.91 -1.00 13.40
C GLU A 72 -13.54 -1.13 12.67
N ILE A 73 -13.40 -2.08 11.75
CA ILE A 73 -12.20 -2.26 10.91
C ILE A 73 -12.57 -1.95 9.47
N LEU A 74 -11.77 -1.12 8.81
CA LEU A 74 -11.79 -0.87 7.37
C LEU A 74 -10.64 -1.65 6.73
N ALA A 75 -10.90 -2.27 5.59
CA ALA A 75 -9.93 -3.11 4.89
C ALA A 75 -10.12 -3.02 3.36
N ASN A 76 -9.02 -3.10 2.61
CA ASN A 76 -9.05 -3.20 1.15
C ASN A 76 -9.37 -4.64 0.68
N GLY A 77 -9.41 -4.83 -0.64
CA GLY A 77 -9.75 -6.11 -1.27
C GLY A 77 -8.87 -7.31 -0.85
N TYR A 78 -7.64 -7.09 -0.41
CA TYR A 78 -6.77 -8.18 0.08
C TYR A 78 -7.20 -8.72 1.45
N PHE A 79 -7.95 -7.94 2.23
CA PHE A 79 -8.36 -8.26 3.61
C PHE A 79 -9.88 -8.23 3.78
N TYR A 80 -10.63 -8.67 2.76
CA TYR A 80 -12.10 -8.63 2.75
C TYR A 80 -12.71 -9.33 3.98
N LEU A 81 -13.48 -8.59 4.79
CA LEU A 81 -13.98 -9.02 6.11
C LEU A 81 -15.21 -9.95 6.06
N SER A 82 -15.16 -11.00 5.23
CA SER A 82 -16.28 -11.94 4.98
C SER A 82 -16.64 -12.79 6.19
N ASP A 83 -15.65 -13.41 6.83
CA ASP A 83 -15.84 -14.37 7.92
C ASP A 83 -14.89 -14.12 9.12
N SER A 84 -14.99 -14.96 10.15
CA SER A 84 -14.17 -14.83 11.37
C SER A 84 -12.68 -15.05 11.11
N LYS A 85 -12.32 -15.87 10.11
CA LYS A 85 -10.92 -16.13 9.75
C LYS A 85 -10.33 -14.91 9.05
N ALA A 86 -11.05 -14.33 8.09
CA ALA A 86 -10.62 -13.12 7.40
C ALA A 86 -10.48 -11.94 8.38
N ILE A 87 -11.42 -11.79 9.32
CA ILE A 87 -11.32 -10.79 10.39
C ILE A 87 -10.08 -11.04 11.26
N SER A 88 -9.74 -12.30 11.55
CA SER A 88 -8.53 -12.62 12.32
C SER A 88 -7.25 -12.17 11.59
N VAL A 89 -7.16 -12.42 10.27
CA VAL A 89 -6.02 -11.97 9.45
C VAL A 89 -5.87 -10.45 9.47
N ALA A 90 -6.98 -9.72 9.34
CA ALA A 90 -6.97 -8.26 9.45
C ALA A 90 -6.51 -7.78 10.84
N LYS A 91 -6.93 -8.47 11.92
CA LYS A 91 -6.49 -8.18 13.29
C LYS A 91 -5.01 -8.49 13.51
N ASP A 92 -4.47 -9.54 12.90
CA ASP A 92 -3.05 -9.86 12.96
C ASP A 92 -2.21 -8.75 12.31
N LEU A 93 -2.67 -8.18 11.18
CA LEU A 93 -2.04 -7.01 10.58
C LEU A 93 -2.11 -5.78 11.49
N LEU A 94 -3.27 -5.49 12.10
CA LEU A 94 -3.40 -4.40 13.08
C LEU A 94 -2.45 -4.58 14.28
N LEU A 95 -2.21 -5.82 14.72
CA LEU A 95 -1.22 -6.12 15.76
C LEU A 95 0.21 -5.83 15.29
N ALA A 96 0.57 -6.23 14.06
CA ALA A 96 1.88 -5.93 13.48
C ALA A 96 2.15 -4.42 13.32
N GLN A 97 1.08 -3.64 13.11
CA GLN A 97 1.12 -2.17 13.03
C GLN A 97 1.24 -1.46 14.39
N SER A 98 0.85 -2.11 15.50
CA SER A 98 0.55 -1.44 16.78
C SER A 98 1.69 -0.61 17.42
N ASN A 99 2.96 -0.95 17.14
CA ASN A 99 4.13 -0.28 17.72
C ASN A 99 4.85 0.65 16.73
N LYS A 100 4.23 0.99 15.61
CA LYS A 100 4.83 1.83 14.56
C LYS A 100 3.98 3.08 14.34
N PRO A 101 4.58 4.26 14.21
CA PRO A 101 3.82 5.46 13.87
C PRO A 101 3.18 5.29 12.49
N ARG A 102 2.13 6.08 12.24
CA ARG A 102 1.44 6.07 10.95
C ARG A 102 2.10 7.05 9.99
N TYR A 103 2.35 6.60 8.76
CA TYR A 103 2.84 7.47 7.70
C TYR A 103 1.75 8.46 7.29
N LEU A 104 1.97 9.75 7.55
CA LEU A 104 1.06 10.84 7.18
C LEU A 104 1.80 11.80 6.24
N PRO A 105 1.73 11.58 4.91
CA PRO A 105 2.38 12.46 3.95
C PRO A 105 1.64 13.80 3.79
N SER A 106 1.95 14.59 2.76
CA SER A 106 1.07 15.71 2.40
C SER A 106 -0.31 15.18 1.97
N LYS A 107 -1.34 16.02 2.06
CA LYS A 107 -2.69 15.66 1.63
C LYS A 107 -2.74 15.23 0.16
N GLU A 108 -2.00 15.94 -0.69
CA GLU A 108 -1.92 15.65 -2.13
C GLU A 108 -1.30 14.29 -2.38
N GLU A 109 -0.26 13.93 -1.61
CA GLU A 109 0.39 12.62 -1.71
C GLU A 109 -0.51 11.51 -1.16
N PHE A 110 -1.15 11.73 0.00
CA PHE A 110 -2.08 10.77 0.60
C PHE A 110 -3.22 10.43 -0.37
N LEU A 111 -3.80 11.44 -1.03
CA LEU A 111 -4.91 11.23 -1.95
C LEU A 111 -4.54 10.56 -3.28
N LYS A 112 -3.25 10.33 -3.59
CA LYS A 112 -2.88 9.48 -4.73
C LYS A 112 -3.30 8.03 -4.51
N TYR A 113 -3.31 7.59 -3.25
CA TYR A 113 -3.73 6.24 -2.85
C TYR A 113 -5.23 6.00 -3.00
N GLU A 114 -6.02 7.02 -3.35
CA GLU A 114 -7.42 6.80 -3.73
C GLU A 114 -7.51 5.86 -4.95
N ASP A 115 -6.54 5.95 -5.85
CA ASP A 115 -6.37 5.05 -6.99
C ASP A 115 -5.66 3.77 -6.53
N ASP A 116 -6.33 2.64 -6.65
CA ASP A 116 -5.79 1.32 -6.31
C ASP A 116 -4.74 0.83 -7.32
N GLU A 117 -4.65 1.44 -8.49
CA GLU A 117 -3.57 1.23 -9.46
C GLU A 117 -2.35 2.14 -9.22
N TYR A 118 -2.37 2.99 -8.18
CA TYR A 118 -1.22 3.84 -7.85
C TYR A 118 -0.04 3.00 -7.33
N VAL A 119 1.08 3.08 -8.04
CA VAL A 119 2.31 2.32 -7.72
C VAL A 119 3.47 3.24 -7.39
N GLU A 120 4.00 3.09 -6.18
CA GLU A 120 5.29 3.65 -5.78
C GLU A 120 6.16 2.61 -5.03
N PRO A 121 7.50 2.64 -5.17
CA PRO A 121 8.31 3.60 -5.91
C PRO A 121 8.55 3.19 -7.37
N MET A 122 8.35 4.12 -8.31
CA MET A 122 8.47 3.82 -9.74
C MET A 122 9.91 3.51 -10.18
N LYS A 123 10.91 4.23 -9.67
CA LYS A 123 12.31 4.05 -10.14
C LYS A 123 12.88 2.66 -9.81
N PRO A 124 12.88 2.17 -8.55
CA PRO A 124 13.36 0.81 -8.24
C PRO A 124 12.62 -0.29 -9.01
N LEU A 125 11.32 -0.11 -9.22
CA LEU A 125 10.49 -1.02 -10.00
C LEU A 125 10.96 -1.11 -11.46
N LEU A 126 11.14 0.04 -12.10
CA LEU A 126 11.64 0.13 -13.48
C LEU A 126 13.07 -0.37 -13.62
N ASP A 127 13.93 -0.17 -12.62
CA ASP A 127 15.31 -0.67 -12.62
C ASP A 127 15.33 -2.20 -12.61
N LEU A 128 14.47 -2.85 -11.81
CA LEU A 128 14.30 -4.31 -11.80
C LEU A 128 13.75 -4.83 -13.14
N GLU A 129 12.71 -4.20 -13.68
CA GLU A 129 12.14 -4.55 -14.98
C GLU A 129 13.18 -4.45 -16.10
N LYS A 130 13.96 -3.36 -16.12
CA LYS A 130 15.00 -3.13 -17.12
C LYS A 130 16.09 -4.20 -17.04
N PHE A 131 16.49 -4.59 -15.82
CA PHE A 131 17.46 -5.66 -15.61
C PHE A 131 16.97 -7.00 -16.17
N ILE A 132 15.71 -7.37 -15.89
CA ILE A 132 15.09 -8.61 -16.40
C ILE A 132 15.11 -8.61 -17.94
N LYS A 133 14.66 -7.51 -18.57
CA LYS A 133 14.62 -7.37 -20.03
C LYS A 133 16.00 -7.45 -20.66
N ALA A 134 16.97 -6.71 -20.12
CA ALA A 134 18.31 -6.62 -20.69
C ALA A 134 19.07 -7.96 -20.66
N ASN A 135 18.77 -8.82 -19.68
CA ASN A 135 19.47 -10.10 -19.51
C ASN A 135 18.73 -11.30 -20.10
N ASN A 136 17.53 -11.09 -20.65
CA ASN A 136 16.65 -12.14 -21.18
C ASN A 136 16.48 -13.30 -20.16
N LEU A 137 16.14 -12.94 -18.92
CA LEU A 137 16.08 -13.89 -17.80
C LEU A 137 14.93 -14.89 -17.92
N VAL A 138 13.93 -14.63 -18.74
CA VAL A 138 12.77 -15.51 -18.91
C VAL A 138 12.39 -15.55 -20.38
N VAL A 139 11.95 -16.73 -20.84
CA VAL A 139 11.38 -16.88 -22.19
C VAL A 139 9.94 -16.39 -22.15
N ILE A 140 9.74 -15.16 -22.62
CA ILE A 140 8.48 -14.44 -22.51
C ILE A 140 7.60 -14.71 -23.73
N ARG A 141 6.28 -14.82 -23.51
CA ARG A 141 5.31 -14.89 -24.62
C ARG A 141 4.89 -13.49 -25.08
N ARG A 142 4.76 -12.51 -24.18
CA ARG A 142 4.50 -11.10 -24.51
C ARG A 142 5.24 -10.11 -23.56
N PRO A 143 5.77 -8.96 -24.04
CA PRO A 143 6.55 -8.03 -23.21
C PRO A 143 5.85 -7.52 -21.93
N GLU A 144 4.52 -7.48 -21.92
CA GLU A 144 3.71 -7.08 -20.77
C GLU A 144 3.80 -8.06 -19.61
N ASP A 145 4.16 -9.33 -19.88
CA ASP A 145 4.25 -10.39 -18.87
C ASP A 145 5.34 -10.06 -17.81
N ILE A 146 6.44 -9.38 -18.19
CA ILE A 146 7.46 -8.96 -17.22
C ILE A 146 6.94 -7.86 -16.29
N ARG A 147 6.24 -6.86 -16.84
CA ARG A 147 5.70 -5.77 -16.00
C ARG A 147 4.75 -6.34 -14.96
N TYR A 148 3.90 -7.29 -15.37
CA TYR A 148 3.02 -7.99 -14.46
C TYR A 148 3.80 -8.74 -13.37
N ASP A 149 4.84 -9.50 -13.75
CA ASP A 149 5.65 -10.25 -12.78
C ASP A 149 6.38 -9.32 -11.79
N VAL A 150 6.83 -8.14 -12.24
CA VAL A 150 7.48 -7.12 -11.38
C VAL A 150 6.47 -6.45 -10.44
N LEU A 151 5.25 -6.17 -10.91
CA LEU A 151 4.16 -5.67 -10.07
C LEU A 151 3.75 -6.71 -9.01
N GLU A 152 3.69 -7.99 -9.37
CA GLU A 152 3.41 -9.06 -8.41
C GLU A 152 4.51 -9.20 -7.34
N ILE A 153 5.79 -8.93 -7.67
CA ILE A 153 6.85 -8.82 -6.67
C ILE A 153 6.60 -7.63 -5.74
N HIS A 154 6.17 -6.49 -6.29
CA HIS A 154 5.85 -5.28 -5.55
C HIS A 154 4.66 -5.48 -4.60
N ASP A 155 3.57 -6.09 -5.05
CA ASP A 155 2.41 -6.45 -4.21
C ASP A 155 2.80 -7.37 -3.06
N ARG A 156 3.64 -8.38 -3.34
CA ARG A 156 4.19 -9.26 -2.28
C ARG A 156 4.96 -8.47 -1.25
N ILE A 157 5.74 -7.48 -1.65
CA ILE A 157 6.47 -6.61 -0.72
C ILE A 157 5.49 -5.79 0.12
N ILE A 158 4.49 -5.15 -0.48
CA ILE A 158 3.46 -4.39 0.25
C ILE A 158 2.81 -5.26 1.34
N MET A 159 2.56 -6.53 1.02
CA MET A 159 1.95 -7.54 1.90
C MET A 159 2.89 -8.12 2.97
N GLY A 160 4.12 -7.65 3.12
CA GLY A 160 5.06 -8.19 4.12
C GLY A 160 5.91 -9.37 3.63
N GLY A 161 5.95 -9.61 2.32
CA GLY A 161 6.71 -10.69 1.70
C GLY A 161 8.22 -10.55 1.92
N LYS A 162 8.86 -11.68 2.20
CA LYS A 162 10.30 -11.80 2.43
C LYS A 162 11.06 -12.03 1.13
N PRO A 163 12.39 -11.86 1.14
CA PRO A 163 13.19 -12.10 -0.05
C PRO A 163 13.10 -13.49 -0.67
N SER A 164 12.87 -14.51 0.15
CA SER A 164 12.60 -15.87 -0.32
C SER A 164 11.33 -15.97 -1.15
N ASP A 165 10.32 -15.13 -0.89
CA ASP A 165 8.99 -15.23 -1.48
C ASP A 165 9.01 -14.75 -2.93
N TYR A 166 9.63 -13.60 -3.21
CA TYR A 166 9.78 -13.11 -4.57
C TYR A 166 10.79 -13.94 -5.38
N MET A 167 11.82 -14.50 -4.74
CA MET A 167 12.75 -15.41 -5.41
C MET A 167 12.05 -16.74 -5.77
N GLY A 168 11.23 -17.27 -4.87
CA GLY A 168 10.38 -18.43 -5.14
C GLY A 168 9.35 -18.16 -6.24
N TYR A 169 8.80 -16.94 -6.30
CA TYR A 169 7.88 -16.53 -7.34
C TYR A 169 8.53 -16.55 -8.73
N ILE A 170 9.67 -15.87 -8.93
CA ILE A 170 10.30 -15.82 -10.25
C ILE A 170 10.81 -17.19 -10.71
N ASN A 171 11.28 -18.04 -9.80
CA ASN A 171 11.65 -19.42 -10.11
C ASN A 171 10.46 -20.23 -10.65
N LYS A 172 9.27 -20.10 -10.03
CA LYS A 172 8.04 -20.74 -10.51
C LYS A 172 7.58 -20.19 -11.87
N ARG A 173 7.90 -18.92 -12.16
CA ARG A 173 7.62 -18.27 -13.44
C ARG A 173 8.64 -18.63 -14.54
N GLY A 174 9.67 -19.41 -14.21
CA GLY A 174 10.65 -19.92 -15.17
C GLY A 174 11.79 -18.94 -15.47
N TYR A 175 12.03 -17.98 -14.58
CA TYR A 175 13.18 -17.10 -14.68
C TYR A 175 14.47 -17.89 -14.41
N GLN A 176 15.49 -17.63 -15.23
CA GLN A 176 16.79 -18.29 -15.21
C GLN A 176 17.89 -17.24 -15.07
N LEU A 177 18.49 -17.21 -13.88
CA LEU A 177 19.72 -16.48 -13.60
C LEU A 177 20.88 -17.38 -14.04
N LYS A 178 21.70 -16.90 -14.97
CA LYS A 178 22.71 -17.71 -15.68
C LYS A 178 24.01 -17.85 -14.89
N ASP A 179 24.30 -16.89 -14.03
CA ASP A 179 25.52 -16.82 -13.25
C ASP A 179 25.29 -16.10 -11.90
N GLU A 180 26.31 -16.16 -11.05
CA GLU A 180 26.31 -15.53 -9.73
C GLU A 180 26.20 -14.00 -9.81
N VAL A 181 26.71 -13.39 -10.88
CA VAL A 181 26.63 -11.93 -11.07
C VAL A 181 25.17 -11.50 -11.27
N GLN A 182 24.44 -12.20 -12.13
CA GLN A 182 23.01 -11.96 -12.34
C GLN A 182 22.20 -12.21 -11.08
N LEU A 183 22.52 -13.28 -10.32
CA LEU A 183 21.87 -13.54 -9.03
C LEU A 183 22.06 -12.38 -8.05
N ASN A 184 23.31 -11.93 -7.87
CA ASN A 184 23.62 -10.84 -6.95
C ASN A 184 22.97 -9.51 -7.38
N LEU A 185 22.95 -9.22 -8.68
CA LEU A 185 22.27 -8.03 -9.21
C LEU A 185 20.75 -8.10 -9.01
N PHE A 186 20.13 -9.26 -9.26
CA PHE A 186 18.71 -9.46 -9.04
C PHE A 186 18.36 -9.24 -7.56
N VAL A 187 19.07 -9.90 -6.65
CA VAL A 187 18.87 -9.75 -5.20
C VAL A 187 19.07 -8.30 -4.76
N GLY A 188 20.09 -7.63 -5.26
CA GLY A 188 20.34 -6.22 -4.97
C GLY A 188 19.17 -5.32 -5.41
N LEU A 189 18.67 -5.50 -6.64
CA LEU A 189 17.54 -4.72 -7.17
C LEU A 189 16.24 -5.00 -6.42
N THR A 190 15.94 -6.26 -6.10
CA THR A 190 14.76 -6.61 -5.30
C THR A 190 14.84 -6.07 -3.88
N MET A 191 16.04 -6.03 -3.28
CA MET A 191 16.24 -5.42 -1.96
C MET A 191 16.08 -3.90 -2.00
N ILE A 192 16.55 -3.23 -3.05
CA ILE A 192 16.32 -1.79 -3.22
C ILE A 192 14.82 -1.52 -3.36
N LEU A 193 14.10 -2.28 -4.19
CA LEU A 193 12.64 -2.18 -4.29
C LEU A 193 11.98 -2.40 -2.92
N HIS A 194 12.28 -3.52 -2.26
CA HIS A 194 11.73 -3.87 -0.94
C HIS A 194 11.90 -2.76 0.10
N ASN A 195 13.12 -2.24 0.22
CA ASN A 195 13.45 -1.23 1.23
C ASN A 195 12.82 0.15 0.97
N ASN A 196 12.36 0.41 -0.25
CA ASN A 196 11.74 1.69 -0.65
C ASN A 196 10.23 1.57 -0.92
N THR A 197 9.64 0.38 -0.81
CA THR A 197 8.20 0.17 -0.95
C THR A 197 7.50 0.35 0.39
N ARG A 198 6.35 1.02 0.38
CA ARG A 198 5.49 1.17 1.56
C ARG A 198 4.79 -0.13 1.88
N MET A 199 4.73 -0.48 3.16
CA MET A 199 4.20 -1.78 3.59
C MET A 199 3.05 -1.59 4.58
N TYR A 200 2.05 -2.46 4.47
CA TYR A 200 0.89 -2.42 5.37
C TYR A 200 1.29 -2.64 6.83
N GLU A 201 2.20 -3.58 7.09
CA GLU A 201 2.71 -3.85 8.44
C GLU A 201 3.48 -2.67 9.05
N ASN A 202 3.90 -1.70 8.23
CA ASN A 202 4.64 -0.50 8.63
C ASN A 202 3.75 0.75 8.70
N ASN A 203 2.42 0.59 8.73
CA ASN A 203 1.47 1.70 8.68
C ASN A 203 1.75 2.67 7.50
N GLY A 204 2.08 2.13 6.33
CA GLY A 204 2.35 2.93 5.12
C GLY A 204 3.77 3.51 5.05
N HIS A 205 4.65 3.19 6.00
CA HIS A 205 6.08 3.52 5.88
C HIS A 205 6.84 2.49 5.04
N THR A 206 7.97 2.92 4.48
CA THR A 206 8.98 2.02 3.92
C THR A 206 9.87 1.43 5.03
N PRO A 207 10.55 0.29 4.79
CA PRO A 207 11.55 -0.24 5.74
C PRO A 207 12.66 0.75 6.07
N ILE A 208 13.09 1.58 5.11
CA ILE A 208 14.10 2.63 5.34
C ILE A 208 13.56 3.68 6.32
N GLU A 209 12.35 4.20 6.07
CA GLU A 209 11.72 5.21 6.93
C GLU A 209 11.52 4.68 8.36
N ILE A 210 11.10 3.42 8.51
CA ILE A 210 10.97 2.78 9.83
C ILE A 210 12.32 2.72 10.54
N ARG A 211 13.39 2.33 9.85
CA ARG A 211 14.74 2.29 10.44
C ARG A 211 15.19 3.68 10.89
N GLU A 212 14.98 4.70 10.07
CA GLU A 212 15.33 6.09 10.39
C GLU A 212 14.61 6.60 11.65
N LEU A 213 13.30 6.30 11.79
CA LEU A 213 12.52 6.62 12.98
C LEU A 213 13.07 5.93 14.24
N TYR A 214 13.50 4.67 14.13
CA TYR A 214 14.14 3.96 15.25
C TYR A 214 15.49 4.57 15.62
N GLU A 215 16.33 4.92 14.64
CA GLU A 215 17.61 5.58 14.87
C GLU A 215 17.44 6.95 15.54
N GLU A 216 16.45 7.74 15.13
CA GLU A 216 16.16 9.06 15.71
C GLU A 216 15.69 8.99 17.16
N SER A 217 14.81 8.04 17.49
CA SER A 217 14.30 7.83 18.86
C SER A 217 15.37 7.35 19.85
N HIS A 218 16.51 6.86 19.37
CA HIS A 218 17.63 6.37 20.19
C HIS A 218 18.88 7.24 20.13
N LYS A 219 18.81 8.45 19.52
CA LYS A 219 19.93 9.41 19.57
C LYS A 219 20.12 9.91 21.01
N PRO A 220 21.35 9.91 21.55
CA PRO A 220 21.62 10.50 22.85
C PRO A 220 21.30 12.01 22.80
N ILE A 221 20.58 12.49 23.82
CA ILE A 221 20.33 13.92 24.02
C ILE A 221 21.67 14.53 24.43
N ASN A 222 22.30 15.28 23.52
CA ASN A 222 23.47 16.11 23.82
C ASN A 222 23.07 17.40 24.53
#